data_AF-A0A645BME9-F1
#
_entry.id   AF-A0A645BME9-F1
#
_cell.length_a   1.000
_cell.length_b   1.000
_cell.length_c   1.000
_cell.angle_alpha   90.00
_cell.angle_beta   90.00
_cell.angle_gamma   90.00
#
_symmetry.space_group_name_H-M   'P 1'
#
loop_
_entity.id
_entity.type
_entity.pdbx_description
1 polymer ?
#
loop_
_entity_poly.entity_id
_entity_poly.type
_entity_poly.pdbx_seq_one_letter_code
_entity_poly.pdbx_strand_id
1 'polypeptide(L)'
;MKITFKNNLYTSYLQDIFIALSGPFFNLLAALCAMPFVDRNNYIECFAGLNLILFFLNLLPVSVLDGGRTFNAFLCLFFDPFKARKITNLLSVFFIFLLNITGLYVLCQTKFNVSLLLIGIWLSVGLIKQKVENT
;
A
#
# COMPACT_ATOMS: atom_id res chain seq x y z
N MET A 1 -9.31 -7.40 27.86
CA MET A 1 -7.93 -7.87 28.07
C MET A 1 -6.98 -6.82 27.49
N LYS A 2 -6.39 -5.96 28.34
CA LYS A 2 -5.41 -4.94 27.92
C LYS A 2 -4.03 -5.59 27.96
N ILE A 3 -3.44 -5.84 26.79
CA ILE A 3 -2.08 -6.37 26.74
C ILE A 3 -1.12 -5.19 26.73
N THR A 4 -0.62 -4.84 27.91
CA THR A 4 0.34 -3.75 28.11
C THR A 4 1.75 -4.29 27.81
N PHE A 5 2.16 -4.33 26.54
CA PHE A 5 3.56 -4.61 26.18
C PHE A 5 4.40 -3.34 26.38
N LYS A 6 4.84 -3.13 27.61
CA LYS A 6 5.76 -2.03 28.00
C LYS A 6 7.21 -2.51 28.03
N ASN A 7 7.66 -3.22 26.99
CA ASN A 7 9.08 -3.49 26.76
C ASN A 7 9.31 -3.56 25.25
N ASN A 8 10.17 -2.67 24.75
CA ASN A 8 10.68 -2.64 23.38
C ASN A 8 9.70 -2.26 22.25
N LEU A 9 8.94 -1.16 22.43
CA LEU A 9 8.13 -0.54 21.36
C LEU A 9 8.91 -0.34 20.03
N TYR A 10 10.19 0.04 20.12
CA TYR A 10 11.06 0.24 18.95
C TYR A 10 11.34 -1.04 18.15
N THR A 11 11.59 -2.17 18.82
CA THR A 11 11.79 -3.44 18.09
C THR A 11 10.48 -3.93 17.49
N SER A 12 9.34 -3.60 18.11
CA SER A 12 8.02 -3.88 17.53
C SER A 12 7.80 -3.10 16.23
N TYR A 13 8.11 -1.80 16.18
CA TYR A 13 7.92 -1.02 14.95
C TYR A 13 8.84 -1.47 13.81
N LEU A 14 10.09 -1.85 14.10
CA LEU A 14 10.96 -2.43 13.08
C LEU A 14 10.43 -3.77 12.58
N GLN A 15 9.91 -4.62 13.47
CA GLN A 15 9.24 -5.87 13.08
C GLN A 15 8.02 -5.59 12.21
N ASP A 16 7.19 -4.61 12.56
CA ASP A 16 6.02 -4.20 11.75
C ASP A 16 6.44 -3.74 10.35
N ILE A 17 7.56 -3.02 10.23
CA ILE A 17 8.14 -2.61 8.93
C ILE A 17 8.53 -3.85 8.11
N PHE A 18 9.25 -4.80 8.68
CA PHE A 18 9.65 -6.01 7.95
C PHE A 18 8.46 -6.89 7.56
N ILE A 19 7.47 -7.02 8.45
CA ILE A 19 6.23 -7.76 8.18
C ILE A 19 5.48 -7.09 7.02
N ALA A 20 5.30 -5.77 7.07
CA ALA A 20 4.61 -5.03 6.02
C ALA A 20 5.37 -5.08 4.68
N LEU A 21 6.69 -4.93 4.68
CA LEU A 21 7.51 -4.98 3.46
C LEU A 21 7.61 -6.38 2.84
N SER A 22 7.33 -7.45 3.59
CA SER A 22 7.39 -8.81 3.07
C SER A 22 6.47 -9.01 1.87
N GLY A 23 5.25 -8.45 1.89
CA GLY A 23 4.29 -8.51 0.78
C GLY A 23 4.85 -7.91 -0.52
N PRO A 24 5.16 -6.59 -0.55
CA PRO A 24 5.83 -5.96 -1.69
C PRO A 24 7.09 -6.72 -2.14
N PHE A 25 7.93 -7.17 -1.21
CA PHE A 25 9.16 -7.90 -1.53
C PHE A 25 8.89 -9.19 -2.32
N PHE A 26 7.90 -9.99 -1.91
CA PHE A 26 7.53 -11.21 -2.65
C PHE A 26 6.92 -10.91 -4.01
N ASN A 27 6.13 -9.84 -4.15
CA ASN A 27 5.63 -9.39 -5.45
C ASN A 27 6.79 -9.02 -6.38
N LEU A 28 7.78 -8.26 -5.89
CA LEU A 28 8.97 -7.92 -6.67
C LEU A 28 9.77 -9.17 -7.07
N LEU A 29 9.99 -10.09 -6.12
CA LEU A 29 10.71 -11.33 -6.38
C LEU A 29 9.99 -12.20 -7.42
N ALA A 30 8.66 -12.33 -7.33
CA ALA A 30 7.85 -13.08 -8.29
C ALA A 30 7.98 -12.49 -9.70
N ALA A 31 7.97 -11.17 -9.84
CA ALA A 31 8.18 -10.51 -11.12
C ALA A 31 9.59 -10.74 -11.68
N LEU A 32 10.63 -10.61 -10.85
CA LEU A 32 12.02 -10.84 -11.27
C LEU A 32 12.28 -12.29 -11.69
N CYS A 33 11.69 -13.26 -10.99
CA CYS A 33 11.77 -14.67 -11.37
C CYS A 33 11.05 -14.97 -12.69
N ALA A 34 9.97 -14.25 -12.99
CA ALA A 34 9.21 -14.42 -14.23
C ALA A 34 9.87 -13.70 -15.43
N MET A 35 10.64 -12.64 -15.18
CA MET A 35 11.25 -11.78 -16.21
C MET A 35 12.02 -12.55 -17.32
N PRO A 36 12.86 -13.57 -17.03
CA PRO A 36 13.60 -14.30 -18.06
C PRO A 36 12.72 -15.14 -19.00
N PHE A 37 11.44 -15.33 -18.66
CA PHE A 37 10.51 -16.19 -19.38
C PHE A 37 9.35 -15.42 -20.02
N VAL A 38 9.36 -14.09 -19.94
CA VAL A 38 8.29 -13.21 -20.45
C VAL A 38 8.03 -13.44 -21.94
N ASP A 39 9.09 -13.52 -22.76
CA ASP A 39 8.97 -13.71 -24.21
C ASP A 39 8.43 -15.09 -24.61
N ARG A 40 8.35 -16.05 -23.67
CA ARG A 40 7.89 -17.41 -23.97
C ARG A 40 6.38 -17.53 -23.94
N ASN A 41 5.68 -16.68 -23.19
CA ASN A 41 4.24 -16.81 -22.98
C ASN A 41 3.62 -15.50 -22.47
N ASN A 42 2.58 -15.01 -23.15
CA ASN A 42 1.81 -13.84 -22.75
C ASN A 42 1.26 -13.92 -21.31
N TYR A 43 0.99 -15.13 -20.79
CA TYR A 43 0.57 -15.30 -19.40
C TYR A 43 1.68 -14.99 -18.40
N ILE A 44 2.94 -15.28 -18.75
CA ILE A 44 4.12 -14.97 -17.90
C ILE A 44 4.39 -13.48 -17.94
N GLU A 45 4.26 -12.85 -19.10
CA GLU A 45 4.31 -11.39 -19.24
C GLU A 45 3.28 -10.71 -18.33
N CYS A 46 2.02 -11.14 -18.43
CA CYS A 46 0.93 -10.62 -17.60
C CYS A 46 1.20 -10.84 -16.10
N PHE A 47 1.67 -12.03 -15.73
CA PHE A 47 2.03 -12.34 -14.35
C PHE A 47 3.14 -11.43 -13.81
N ALA A 48 4.22 -11.24 -14.57
CA ALA A 48 5.32 -10.35 -14.19
C ALA A 48 4.84 -8.89 -14.05
N GLY A 49 4.05 -8.42 -15.02
CA GLY A 49 3.47 -7.08 -15.01
C GLY A 49 2.54 -6.83 -13.82
N LEU A 50 1.64 -7.78 -13.53
CA LEU A 50 0.72 -7.67 -12.38
C LEU A 50 1.46 -7.66 -11.04
N ASN A 51 2.47 -8.51 -10.88
CA ASN A 51 3.29 -8.52 -9.67
C ASN A 51 4.08 -7.20 -9.50
N LEU A 52 4.59 -6.60 -10.57
CA LEU A 52 5.20 -5.27 -10.52
C LEU A 52 4.20 -4.19 -10.12
N ILE A 53 3.00 -4.20 -10.72
CA ILE A 53 1.93 -3.26 -10.37
C ILE A 53 1.56 -3.39 -8.89
N LEU A 54 1.40 -4.63 -8.39
CA LEU A 54 1.11 -4.89 -6.99
C LEU A 54 2.26 -4.46 -6.06
N PHE A 55 3.51 -4.63 -6.47
CA PHE A 55 4.67 -4.11 -5.73
C PHE A 55 4.58 -2.60 -5.56
N PHE A 56 4.39 -1.86 -6.66
CA PHE A 56 4.31 -0.39 -6.61
C PHE A 56 3.07 0.09 -5.84
N LEU A 57 1.91 -0.52 -6.06
CA LEU A 57 0.69 -0.19 -5.33
C LEU A 57 0.87 -0.41 -3.82
N ASN A 58 1.36 -1.57 -3.41
CA ASN A 58 1.54 -1.87 -1.99
C ASN A 58 2.64 -1.02 -1.34
N LEU A 59 3.52 -0.38 -2.11
CA LEU A 59 4.54 0.53 -1.56
C LEU A 59 4.03 1.97 -1.35
N LEU A 60 2.85 2.31 -1.87
CA LEU A 60 2.27 3.65 -1.69
C LEU A 60 2.04 3.93 -0.19
N PRO A 61 2.27 5.18 0.28
CA PRO A 61 2.09 5.57 1.67
C PRO A 61 0.60 5.81 1.99
N VAL A 62 -0.22 4.80 1.76
CA VAL A 62 -1.66 4.75 2.03
C VAL A 62 -1.90 3.78 3.17
N SER A 63 -2.56 4.20 4.24
CA SER A 63 -2.69 3.47 5.52
C SER A 63 -3.41 2.12 5.42
N VAL A 64 -4.17 1.90 4.35
CA VAL A 64 -4.84 0.63 4.02
C VAL A 64 -3.86 -0.37 3.39
N LEU A 65 -2.79 0.12 2.77
CA LEU A 65 -1.75 -0.66 2.09
C LEU A 65 -0.54 -0.89 3.01
N ASP A 66 0.31 -1.83 2.62
CA ASP A 66 1.51 -2.18 3.37
C ASP A 66 2.52 -1.03 3.47
N GLY A 67 2.60 -0.19 2.44
CA GLY A 67 3.47 0.99 2.40
C GLY A 67 3.05 2.06 3.40
N GLY A 68 1.73 2.24 3.64
CA GLY A 68 1.26 3.11 4.70
C GLY A 68 1.52 2.56 6.09
N ARG A 69 1.44 1.23 6.29
CA ARG A 69 1.83 0.59 7.57
C ARG A 69 3.32 0.75 7.83
N THR A 70 4.13 0.49 6.81
CA THR A 70 5.58 0.68 6.84
C THR A 70 5.93 2.13 7.17
N PHE A 71 5.31 3.08 6.48
CA PHE A 71 5.54 4.51 6.69
C PHE A 71 5.09 4.98 8.07
N ASN A 72 3.95 4.50 8.56
CA ASN A 72 3.49 4.80 9.91
C ASN A 72 4.43 4.25 10.99
N ALA A 73 4.83 2.98 10.88
CA ALA A 73 5.77 2.36 11.82
C ALA A 73 7.14 3.07 11.78
N PHE A 74 7.59 3.48 10.59
CA PHE A 74 8.80 4.29 10.43
C PHE A 74 8.67 5.64 11.14
N LEU A 75 7.54 6.36 10.98
CA LEU A 75 7.30 7.61 11.69
C LEU A 75 7.20 7.42 13.21
N CYS A 76 6.65 6.31 13.69
CA CYS A 76 6.60 5.98 15.13
C CYS A 76 7.99 5.79 15.76
N LEU A 77 9.05 5.57 14.97
CA LEU A 77 10.43 5.55 15.49
C LEU A 77 10.92 6.95 15.91
N PHE A 78 10.37 8.01 15.30
CA PHE A 78 10.82 9.40 15.49
C PHE A 78 9.78 10.31 16.17
N PHE A 79 8.49 9.96 16.06
CA PHE A 79 7.38 10.79 16.53
C PHE A 79 6.43 9.99 17.42
N ASP A 80 5.61 10.71 18.19
CA ASP A 80 4.50 10.12 18.93
C ASP A 80 3.54 9.36 17.98
N PRO A 81 3.05 8.16 18.35
CA PRO A 81 2.15 7.36 17.51
C PRO A 81 0.93 8.12 17.00
N PHE A 82 0.40 9.08 17.78
CA PHE A 82 -0.72 9.90 17.35
C PHE A 82 -0.35 10.84 16.18
N LYS A 83 0.85 11.44 16.23
CA LYS A 83 1.37 12.30 15.16
C LYS A 83 1.72 11.49 13.91
N ALA A 84 2.39 10.35 14.08
CA ALA A 84 2.74 9.44 12.99
C ALA A 84 1.50 9.01 12.18
N ARG A 85 0.42 8.67 12.90
CA ARG A 85 -0.84 8.28 12.29
C ARG A 85 -1.54 9.43 11.57
N LYS A 86 -1.52 10.64 12.14
CA LYS A 86 -2.11 11.82 11.51
C LYS A 86 -1.40 12.15 10.19
N ILE A 87 -0.07 12.09 10.16
CA ILE A 87 0.73 12.33 8.95
C ILE A 87 0.44 11.24 7.91
N THR A 88 0.43 9.97 8.31
CA THR A 88 0.14 8.85 7.41
C THR A 88 -1.27 8.97 6.81
N ASN A 89 -2.28 9.30 7.61
CA ASN A 89 -3.64 9.50 7.11
C ASN A 89 -3.74 10.67 6.14
N LEU A 90 -3.02 11.77 6.39
CA LEU A 90 -3.00 12.92 5.48
C LEU A 90 -2.40 12.53 4.12
N LEU A 91 -1.27 11.82 4.13
CA LEU A 91 -0.68 11.29 2.89
C LEU A 91 -1.62 10.29 2.21
N SER A 92 -2.30 9.44 2.98
CA SER A 92 -3.25 8.47 2.44
C SER A 92 -4.37 9.17 1.66
N VAL A 93 -4.97 10.23 2.23
CA VAL A 93 -5.98 11.03 1.54
C VAL A 93 -5.41 11.66 0.27
N PHE A 94 -4.21 12.24 0.34
CA PHE A 94 -3.55 12.86 -0.81
C PHE A 94 -3.32 11.87 -1.96
N PHE A 95 -2.73 10.70 -1.67
CA PHE A 95 -2.45 9.68 -2.68
C PHE A 95 -3.72 9.04 -3.23
N ILE A 96 -4.72 8.76 -2.39
CA ILE A 96 -6.02 8.25 -2.84
C ILE A 96 -6.70 9.27 -3.76
N PHE A 97 -6.66 10.56 -3.41
CA PHE A 97 -7.23 11.61 -4.24
C PHE A 97 -6.54 11.70 -5.59
N LEU A 98 -5.20 11.69 -5.61
CA LEU A 98 -4.42 11.68 -6.85
C LEU A 98 -4.73 10.43 -7.68
N LEU A 99 -4.82 9.26 -7.05
CA LEU A 99 -5.14 7.99 -7.72
C LEU A 99 -6.54 8.05 -8.35
N ASN A 100 -7.55 8.57 -7.66
CA ASN A 100 -8.89 8.74 -8.22
C ASN A 100 -8.93 9.73 -9.39
N ILE A 101 -8.20 10.86 -9.31
CA ILE A 101 -8.09 11.81 -10.43
C ILE A 101 -7.45 11.13 -11.63
N THR A 102 -6.33 10.43 -11.43
CA THR A 102 -5.66 9.71 -12.51
C THR A 102 -6.55 8.59 -13.08
N GLY A 103 -7.30 7.89 -12.23
CA GLY A 103 -8.26 6.87 -12.64
C GLY A 103 -9.39 7.45 -13.49
N LEU A 104 -9.93 8.61 -13.11
CA LEU A 104 -10.95 9.31 -13.88
C LEU A 104 -10.40 9.82 -15.22
N TYR A 105 -9.21 10.40 -15.21
CA TYR A 105 -8.54 10.86 -16.43
C TYR A 105 -8.29 9.70 -17.41
N VAL A 106 -7.74 8.59 -16.93
CA VAL A 106 -7.49 7.38 -17.72
C VAL A 106 -8.81 6.81 -18.25
N LEU A 107 -9.87 6.79 -17.45
CA LEU A 107 -11.19 6.35 -17.86
C LEU A 107 -11.73 7.19 -19.04
N CYS A 108 -11.61 8.51 -18.96
CA CYS A 108 -12.04 9.42 -20.02
C CYS A 108 -11.25 9.20 -21.33
N GLN A 109 -9.95 8.90 -21.23
CA GLN A 109 -9.08 8.72 -22.41
C GLN A 109 -9.22 7.35 -23.07
N THR A 110 -9.35 6.29 -22.27
CA THR A 110 -9.28 4.90 -22.76
C THR A 110 -10.63 4.19 -22.84
N LYS A 111 -11.72 4.85 -22.42
CA LYS A 111 -13.12 4.37 -22.42
C LYS A 111 -13.42 3.07 -21.64
N PHE A 112 -12.41 2.35 -21.12
CA PHE A 112 -12.63 1.07 -20.45
C PHE A 112 -11.68 0.72 -19.28
N ASN A 113 -10.64 1.50 -18.98
CA ASN A 113 -9.74 1.21 -17.86
C ASN A 113 -10.33 1.66 -16.51
N VAL A 114 -11.45 1.05 -16.13
CA VAL A 114 -12.20 1.29 -14.88
C VAL A 114 -11.44 0.77 -13.66
N SER A 115 -10.51 -0.18 -13.85
CA SER A 115 -9.78 -0.86 -12.77
C SER A 115 -9.05 0.11 -11.83
N LEU A 116 -8.39 1.14 -12.37
CA LEU A 116 -7.65 2.10 -11.54
C LEU A 116 -8.60 2.94 -10.66
N LEU A 117 -9.74 3.34 -11.21
CA LEU A 117 -10.77 4.06 -10.47
C LEU A 117 -11.40 3.18 -9.39
N LEU A 118 -11.66 1.90 -9.68
CA LEU A 118 -12.18 0.94 -8.69
C LEU A 118 -11.21 0.76 -7.51
N ILE A 119 -9.91 0.65 -7.78
CA ILE A 119 -8.88 0.59 -6.74
C ILE A 119 -8.94 1.85 -5.87
N GLY A 120 -9.03 3.04 -6.48
CA GLY A 120 -9.15 4.31 -5.76
C GLY A 120 -10.38 4.39 -4.87
N ILE A 121 -11.55 3.96 -5.37
CA ILE A 121 -12.79 3.91 -4.59
C ILE A 121 -12.65 2.91 -3.44
N TRP A 122 -12.12 1.71 -3.69
CA TRP A 122 -11.92 0.69 -2.66
C TRP A 122 -10.98 1.17 -1.54
N LEU A 123 -9.87 1.83 -1.90
CA LEU A 123 -8.96 2.45 -0.92
C LEU A 123 -9.65 3.56 -0.13
N SER A 124 -10.52 4.34 -0.77
CA SER A 124 -11.28 5.42 -0.11
C SER A 124 -12.22 4.85 0.96
N VAL A 125 -12.95 3.79 0.63
CA VAL A 125 -13.83 3.08 1.57
C VAL A 125 -13.02 2.47 2.72
N GLY A 126 -11.88 1.84 2.42
CA GLY A 126 -10.97 1.30 3.42
C GLY A 126 -10.45 2.36 4.40
N LEU A 127 -10.08 3.53 3.90
CA LEU A 127 -9.60 4.64 4.73
C LEU A 127 -10.70 5.18 5.64
N ILE A 128 -11.93 5.33 5.13
CA ILE A 128 -13.09 5.77 5.92
C ILE A 128 -13.37 4.77 7.05
N LYS A 129 -13.39 3.47 6.73
CA LYS A 129 -13.61 2.41 7.73
C LYS A 129 -12.54 2.46 8.83
N GLN A 130 -11.27 2.58 8.45
CA GLN A 130 -10.17 2.70 9.40
C GLN A 130 -10.28 3.98 10.25
N LYS A 131 -10.75 5.09 9.70
CA LYS A 131 -10.98 6.31 10.48
C LYS A 131 -12.06 6.08 11.54
N VAL A 132 -13.20 5.49 11.14
CA VAL A 132 -14.34 5.21 12.03
C VAL A 132 -13.95 4.27 13.19
N GLU A 133 -13.23 3.18 12.93
CA GLU A 133 -12.82 2.21 13.97
C GLU A 133 -11.88 2.79 15.04
N ASN A 134 -11.28 3.95 14.77
CA ASN A 134 -10.29 4.56 15.66
C ASN A 134 -10.74 5.91 16.23
N THR A 135 -12.04 6.22 16.17
CA THR A 135 -12.67 7.38 16.81
C THR A 135 -13.42 6.91 18.04
#